data_AF-A0A496AM85-F1
#
_entry.id   AF-A0A496AM85-F1
#
_cell.length_a   1.000
_cell.length_b   1.000
_cell.length_c   1.000
_cell.angle_alpha   90.00
_cell.angle_beta   90.00
_cell.angle_gamma   90.00
#
_symmetry.space_group_name_H-M   'P 1'
#
loop_
_entity.id
_entity.type
_entity.pdbx_description
1 polymer ?
#
loop_
_entity_poly.entity_id
_entity_poly.type
_entity_poly.pdbx_seq_one_letter_code
_entity_poly.pdbx_strand_id
1 'polypeptide(L)'
;MSFFAILFSFKGRVNRAKFWMVNLLLIVVVGIMVLIYGEEGSVILFPFGILCFWAGLAITAKRWHDRNKSAWWILIELIPILGPIWAFVELGFCKGTDGPNRFGPDPLKKQ
;
A
#
# COMPACT_ATOMS: atom_id res chain seq x y z
N MET A 1 -14.36 2.96 6.06
CA MET A 1 -13.17 3.81 5.82
C MET A 1 -13.30 4.51 4.47
N SER A 2 -13.09 5.83 4.43
CA SER A 2 -13.17 6.65 3.21
C SER A 2 -11.95 6.44 2.30
N PHE A 3 -12.09 6.82 1.02
CA PHE A 3 -10.98 6.75 0.04
C PHE A 3 -9.80 7.64 0.43
N PHE A 4 -10.05 8.86 0.91
CA PHE A 4 -9.01 9.75 1.40
C PHE A 4 -8.19 9.12 2.54
N ALA A 5 -8.85 8.47 3.50
CA ALA A 5 -8.16 7.76 4.59
C ALA A 5 -7.36 6.55 4.10
N ILE A 6 -7.79 5.90 3.00
CA ILE A 6 -7.02 4.82 2.38
C ILE A 6 -5.66 5.33 1.85
N LEU A 7 -5.63 6.54 1.29
CA LEU A 7 -4.41 7.08 0.66
C LEU A 7 -3.52 7.88 1.63
N PHE A 8 -4.10 8.60 2.58
CA PHE A 8 -3.34 9.60 3.38
C PHE A 8 -3.23 9.28 4.87
N SER A 9 -3.92 8.26 5.37
CA SER A 9 -3.82 7.84 6.79
C SER A 9 -3.10 6.50 6.93
N PHE A 10 -2.23 6.38 7.92
CA PHE A 10 -1.58 5.12 8.31
C PHE A 10 -2.40 4.29 9.30
N LYS A 11 -3.52 4.82 9.79
CA LYS A 11 -4.35 4.12 10.79
C LYS A 11 -5.31 3.13 10.15
N GLY A 12 -5.59 2.05 10.86
CA GLY A 12 -6.56 1.03 10.45
C GLY A 12 -5.94 -0.09 9.63
N ARG A 13 -6.83 -0.85 8.97
CA ARG A 13 -6.54 -2.08 8.25
C ARG A 13 -7.17 -2.08 6.86
N VAL A 14 -6.51 -2.73 5.91
CA VAL A 14 -7.05 -2.97 4.57
C VAL A 14 -6.98 -4.43 4.20
N ASN A 15 -8.05 -4.91 3.57
CA ASN A 15 -8.09 -6.24 2.99
C ASN A 15 -7.27 -6.29 1.68
N ARG A 16 -7.00 -7.51 1.21
CA ARG A 16 -6.26 -7.77 -0.03
C ARG A 16 -6.86 -7.10 -1.27
N ALA A 17 -8.18 -7.02 -1.39
CA ALA A 17 -8.83 -6.44 -2.57
C ALA A 17 -8.53 -4.94 -2.69
N LYS A 18 -8.66 -4.19 -1.58
CA LYS A 18 -8.31 -2.76 -1.54
C LYS A 18 -6.80 -2.54 -1.72
N PHE A 19 -5.98 -3.41 -1.16
CA PHE A 19 -4.52 -3.37 -1.35
C PHE A 19 -4.15 -3.51 -2.83
N TRP A 20 -4.66 -4.51 -3.52
CA TRP A 20 -4.41 -4.70 -4.96
C TRP A 20 -4.99 -3.58 -5.81
N MET A 21 -6.24 -3.19 -5.55
CA MET A 21 -6.89 -2.10 -6.29
C MET A 21 -6.08 -0.80 -6.24
N VAL A 22 -5.60 -0.40 -5.06
CA VAL A 22 -4.81 0.83 -4.90
C VAL A 22 -3.43 0.69 -5.55
N ASN A 23 -2.72 -0.43 -5.33
CA ASN A 23 -1.39 -0.60 -5.94
C ASN A 23 -1.45 -0.65 -7.46
N LEU A 24 -2.42 -1.37 -8.04
CA LEU A 24 -2.62 -1.41 -9.49
C LEU A 24 -3.01 -0.03 -10.04
N LEU A 25 -3.87 0.70 -9.35
CA LEU A 25 -4.22 2.07 -9.73
C LEU A 25 -2.99 2.98 -9.71
N LEU A 26 -2.16 2.92 -8.65
CA LEU A 26 -0.93 3.69 -8.56
C LEU A 26 0.05 3.35 -9.69
N ILE A 27 0.22 2.05 -10.02
CA ILE A 27 1.08 1.62 -11.13
C ILE A 27 0.59 2.19 -12.46
N VAL A 28 -0.71 2.08 -12.76
CA VAL A 28 -1.30 2.60 -14.01
C VAL A 28 -1.14 4.12 -14.08
N VAL A 29 -1.47 4.81 -13.00
CA VAL A 29 -1.43 6.28 -12.92
C VAL A 29 0.01 6.80 -13.04
N VAL A 30 0.98 6.18 -12.37
CA VAL A 30 2.40 6.52 -12.53
C VAL A 30 2.89 6.21 -13.95
N GLY A 31 2.53 5.05 -14.50
CA GLY A 31 2.90 4.67 -15.87
C GLY A 31 2.38 5.65 -16.91
N ILE A 32 1.12 6.06 -16.81
CA ILE A 32 0.52 7.07 -17.71
C ILE A 32 1.26 8.41 -17.59
N MET A 33 1.56 8.87 -16.37
CA MET A 33 2.29 10.13 -16.18
C MET A 33 3.69 10.07 -16.81
N VAL A 34 4.42 8.97 -16.63
CA VAL A 34 5.73 8.78 -17.27
C VAL A 34 5.61 8.77 -18.79
N LEU A 35 4.58 8.13 -19.36
CA LEU A 35 4.36 8.12 -20.82
C LEU A 35 4.01 9.50 -21.39
N ILE A 36 3.25 10.32 -20.65
CA ILE A 36 2.86 11.67 -21.09
C ILE A 36 4.04 12.63 -21.05
N TYR A 37 4.82 12.58 -19.96
CA TYR A 37 5.79 13.61 -19.64
C TYR A 37 7.23 13.24 -20.00
N GLY A 38 7.53 11.95 -20.17
CA GLY A 38 8.86 11.46 -20.49
C GLY A 38 9.92 11.91 -19.47
N GLU A 39 11.19 11.93 -19.91
CA GLU A 39 12.31 12.34 -19.05
C GLU A 39 12.34 13.86 -18.79
N GLU A 40 11.78 14.66 -19.71
CA GLU A 40 11.78 16.12 -19.61
C GLU A 40 10.81 16.65 -18.53
N GLY A 41 9.78 15.89 -18.17
CA GLY A 41 8.78 16.31 -17.18
C GLY A 41 9.16 16.09 -15.72
N SER A 42 10.45 16.01 -15.40
CA SER A 42 10.97 15.79 -14.04
C SER A 42 10.36 16.72 -12.98
N VAL A 43 10.13 18.00 -13.31
CA VAL A 43 9.52 19.01 -12.42
C VAL A 43 8.11 18.61 -11.99
N ILE A 44 7.36 17.92 -12.83
CA ILE A 44 6.00 17.45 -12.54
C ILE A 44 6.05 16.04 -11.93
N LEU A 45 6.85 15.15 -12.51
CA LEU A 45 6.93 13.75 -12.11
C LEU A 45 7.49 13.56 -10.70
N PHE A 46 8.43 14.40 -10.26
CA PHE A 46 9.04 14.29 -8.94
C PHE A 46 8.04 14.51 -7.78
N PRO A 47 7.36 15.66 -7.66
CA PRO A 47 6.38 15.86 -6.59
C PRO A 47 5.21 14.87 -6.70
N PHE A 48 4.81 14.52 -7.91
CA PHE A 48 3.80 13.50 -8.15
C PHE A 48 4.22 12.11 -7.64
N GLY A 49 5.47 11.74 -7.89
CA GLY A 49 6.09 10.50 -7.40
C GLY A 49 6.09 10.44 -5.88
N ILE A 50 6.38 11.55 -5.19
CA ILE A 50 6.31 11.64 -3.73
C ILE A 50 4.89 11.35 -3.23
N LEU A 51 3.86 11.92 -3.86
CA LEU A 51 2.46 11.67 -3.49
C LEU A 51 2.07 10.20 -3.68
N CYS A 52 2.46 9.61 -4.82
CA CYS A 52 2.19 8.19 -5.09
C CYS A 52 2.94 7.28 -4.13
N PHE A 53 4.19 7.63 -3.80
CA PHE A 53 5.00 6.92 -2.82
C PHE A 53 4.37 6.97 -1.43
N TRP A 54 3.89 8.14 -1.00
CA TRP A 54 3.17 8.30 0.27
C TRP A 54 1.92 7.41 0.32
N ALA A 55 1.11 7.42 -0.75
CA ALA A 55 -0.07 6.57 -0.84
C ALA A 55 0.29 5.07 -0.81
N GLY A 56 1.39 4.68 -1.47
CA GLY A 56 1.96 3.34 -1.43
C GLY A 56 2.36 2.91 -0.02
N LEU A 57 3.11 3.76 0.69
CA LEU A 57 3.47 3.50 2.10
C LEU A 57 2.24 3.36 2.99
N ALA A 58 1.25 4.25 2.82
CA ALA A 58 0.04 4.23 3.62
C ALA A 58 -0.77 2.94 3.41
N ILE A 59 -0.94 2.46 2.17
CA ILE A 59 -1.68 1.22 1.90
C ILE A 59 -0.91 -0.01 2.40
N THR A 60 0.41 -0.07 2.18
CA THR A 60 1.26 -1.19 2.62
C THR A 60 1.32 -1.28 4.14
N ALA A 61 1.43 -0.15 4.85
CA ALA A 61 1.38 -0.12 6.30
C ALA A 61 0.06 -0.68 6.85
N LYS A 62 -1.08 -0.26 6.28
CA LYS A 62 -2.40 -0.79 6.66
C LYS A 62 -2.57 -2.28 6.30
N ARG A 63 -1.85 -2.77 5.29
CA ARG A 63 -1.84 -4.19 4.94
C ARG A 63 -1.02 -5.02 5.92
N TRP A 64 0.13 -4.51 6.37
CA TRP A 64 0.88 -5.08 7.50
C TRP A 64 0.04 -5.12 8.78
N HIS A 65 -0.69 -4.03 9.07
CA HIS A 65 -1.62 -3.98 10.20
C HIS A 65 -2.71 -5.05 10.10
N ASP A 66 -3.23 -5.35 8.91
CA ASP A 66 -4.21 -6.41 8.72
C ASP A 66 -3.65 -7.81 9.01
N ARG A 67 -2.32 -7.99 8.90
CA ARG A 67 -1.58 -9.19 9.33
C ARG A 67 -1.13 -9.12 10.79
N ASN A 68 -1.65 -8.16 11.56
CA ASN A 68 -1.30 -7.86 12.95
C ASN A 68 0.21 -7.55 13.16
N LYS A 69 0.89 -7.08 12.11
CA LYS A 69 2.29 -6.64 12.12
C LYS A 69 2.37 -5.12 12.13
N SER A 70 3.43 -4.56 12.71
CA SER A 70 3.66 -3.10 12.67
C SER A 70 4.04 -2.63 11.26
N ALA A 71 3.81 -1.36 10.94
CA ALA A 71 4.21 -0.76 9.67
C ALA A 71 5.73 -0.88 9.38
N TRP A 72 6.56 -1.02 10.42
CA TRP A 72 8.01 -1.23 10.30
C TRP A 72 8.40 -2.47 9.48
N TRP A 73 7.49 -3.43 9.30
CA TRP A 73 7.72 -4.56 8.41
C TRP A 73 7.91 -4.18 6.94
N ILE A 74 7.56 -2.94 6.53
CA ILE A 74 7.94 -2.40 5.21
C ILE A 74 9.46 -2.46 5.00
N LEU A 75 10.26 -2.30 6.07
CA LEU A 75 11.72 -2.35 5.97
C LEU A 75 12.25 -3.71 5.50
N ILE A 76 11.46 -4.78 5.52
CA ILE A 76 11.88 -6.07 4.95
C ILE A 76 12.16 -5.95 3.45
N GLU A 77 11.52 -5.02 2.75
CA GLU A 77 11.74 -4.76 1.32
C GLU A 77 13.16 -4.24 1.04
N LEU A 78 13.89 -3.77 2.07
CA LEU A 78 15.30 -3.39 1.97
C LEU A 78 16.25 -4.61 1.91
N ILE A 79 15.78 -5.82 2.23
CA ILE A 79 16.55 -7.05 2.04
C ILE A 79 16.44 -7.44 0.56
N PRO A 80 17.53 -7.38 -0.24
CA PRO A 80 17.45 -7.59 -1.67
C PRO A 80 16.84 -8.93 -2.04
N ILE A 81 15.98 -8.94 -3.05
CA ILE A 81 15.32 -10.11 -3.65
C ILE A 81 14.37 -10.83 -2.68
N LEU A 82 14.88 -11.43 -1.59
CA LEU A 82 14.10 -12.21 -0.64
C LEU A 82 13.05 -11.40 0.10
N GLY A 83 13.38 -10.17 0.49
CA GLY A 83 12.50 -9.27 1.21
C GLY A 83 11.23 -8.92 0.42
N PRO A 84 11.37 -8.32 -0.77
CA PRO A 84 10.25 -8.02 -1.66
C PRO A 84 9.44 -9.27 -2.06
N ILE A 85 10.08 -10.40 -2.38
CA ILE A 85 9.36 -11.64 -2.73
C ILE A 85 8.50 -12.11 -1.56
N TRP A 86 9.06 -12.14 -0.36
CA TRP A 86 8.32 -12.54 0.83
C TRP A 86 7.18 -11.57 1.15
N ALA A 87 7.44 -10.26 1.12
CA ALA A 87 6.42 -9.23 1.34
C ALA A 87 5.29 -9.33 0.29
N PHE A 88 5.62 -9.58 -0.97
CA PHE A 88 4.66 -9.78 -2.04
C PHE A 88 3.73 -10.97 -1.76
N VAL A 89 4.28 -12.12 -1.35
CA VAL A 89 3.49 -13.30 -0.99
C VAL A 89 2.60 -13.02 0.24
N GLU A 90 3.21 -12.52 1.31
CA GLU A 90 2.55 -12.28 2.61
C GLU A 90 1.44 -11.22 2.52
N LEU A 91 1.66 -10.13 1.78
CA LEU A 91 0.70 -9.04 1.66
C LEU A 91 -0.32 -9.31 0.55
N GLY A 92 0.12 -9.88 -0.57
CA GLY A 92 -0.68 -10.10 -1.76
C GLY A 92 -1.66 -11.27 -1.64
N PHE A 93 -1.27 -12.36 -0.98
CA PHE A 93 -1.99 -13.63 -1.05
C PHE A 93 -2.50 -14.11 0.31
N CYS A 94 -1.75 -13.92 1.40
CA CYS A 94 -2.16 -14.40 2.72
C CYS A 94 -3.38 -13.63 3.25
N LYS A 95 -4.32 -14.33 3.92
CA LYS A 95 -5.50 -13.71 4.54
C LYS A 95 -5.11 -12.77 5.69
N GLY A 96 -5.90 -11.72 5.94
CA GLY A 96 -5.79 -10.92 7.17
C GLY A 96 -6.13 -11.71 8.44
N THR A 97 -5.91 -11.12 9.61
CA THR A 97 -6.33 -11.70 10.89
C THR A 97 -7.84 -11.65 11.06
N ASP A 98 -8.43 -12.75 11.53
CA ASP A 98 -9.85 -12.84 11.81
C ASP A 98 -10.25 -11.98 13.01
N GLY A 99 -11.33 -11.21 12.88
CA GLY A 99 -11.84 -10.37 13.97
C GLY A 99 -10.97 -9.12 14.23
N PRO A 100 -11.22 -8.40 15.34
CA PRO A 100 -10.45 -7.21 15.69
C PRO A 100 -9.01 -7.56 16.07
N ASN A 101 -8.07 -6.69 15.72
CA ASN A 101 -6.69 -6.75 16.18
C ASN A 101 -6.25 -5.38 16.74
N ARG A 102 -4.99 -5.24 17.16
CA ARG A 102 -4.47 -3.99 17.78
C ARG A 102 -4.55 -2.74 16.88
N PHE A 103 -4.80 -2.90 15.58
CA PHE A 103 -4.93 -1.83 14.60
C PHE A 103 -6.38 -1.54 14.21
N GLY A 104 -7.35 -2.25 14.80
CA GLY A 104 -8.77 -2.00 14.64
C GLY A 104 -9.60 -3.20 14.19
N PRO A 105 -10.88 -2.96 13.87
CA PRO A 105 -11.83 -4.02 13.49
C PRO A 105 -11.46 -4.68 12.16
N ASP A 106 -12.02 -5.87 11.94
CA ASP A 106 -11.86 -6.64 10.71
C ASP A 106 -12.37 -5.86 9.49
N PRO A 107 -11.54 -5.62 8.44
CA PRO A 107 -11.94 -4.87 7.25
C PRO A 107 -12.94 -5.61 6.35
N LEU A 108 -13.22 -6.90 6.60
CA LEU A 108 -14.18 -7.71 5.84
C LEU A 108 -15.54 -7.83 6.52
N LYS A 109 -15.63 -7.61 7.84
CA LYS A 109 -16.93 -7.56 8.51
C LYS A 109 -17.57 -6.21 8.20
N LYS A 110 -18.86 -6.21 7.82
CA LYS A 110 -19.64 -4.97 7.70
C LYS A 110 -19.53 -4.24 9.05
N GLN A 111 -18.96 -3.04 9.02
CA GLN A 111 -18.99 -2.09 10.14
C GLN A 111 -20.40 -1.56 10.30
#